data_AF-A0A1D6JKZ7-F1
#
_entry.id   AF-A0A1D6JKZ7-F1
#
_cell.length_a   1.000
_cell.length_b   1.000
_cell.length_c   1.000
_cell.angle_alpha   90.00
_cell.angle_beta   90.00
_cell.angle_gamma   90.00
#
_symmetry.space_group_name_H-M   'P 1'
#
loop_
_entity.id
_entity.type
_entity.pdbx_description
1 polymer ?
#
loop_
_entity_poly.entity_id
_entity_poly.type
_entity_poly.pdbx_seq_one_letter_code
_entity_poly.pdbx_strand_id
1 'polypeptide(L)'
;MCDVTNAKEIVEELLQYLDTAEFAMREELSLKAAILAEKFAPQLLCRYVDVILQLIDKAGDFVSDDIWYRVVQFVTNNEDLQSYAATKAREYLDKPALHETIQVSAYLLGEYGHLLARRPGCSPKELFAIINDKLPTVSASTVAILLSTYAKILMHTQPPDVGLQQQILTILYSRYESYIDVEIQQRAVEYFELSRKGPALADVLAEMPKFPEPSLHC
;
A
#
# COMPACT_ATOMS: atom_id res chain seq x y z
N MET A 1 -3.60 30.03 15.25
CA MET A 1 -3.78 28.69 15.84
C MET A 1 -4.56 27.85 14.83
N CYS A 2 -4.20 26.57 14.64
CA CYS A 2 -4.91 25.66 13.75
C CYS A 2 -6.20 25.18 14.43
N ASP A 3 -7.35 25.41 13.80
CA ASP A 3 -8.69 25.02 14.22
C ASP A 3 -9.41 24.26 13.10
N VAL A 4 -10.61 23.76 13.39
CA VAL A 4 -11.40 22.93 12.47
C VAL A 4 -11.71 23.65 11.14
N THR A 5 -11.79 24.98 11.14
CA THR A 5 -12.17 25.76 9.96
C THR A 5 -10.99 26.01 9.02
N ASN A 6 -9.77 26.13 9.57
CA ASN A 6 -8.56 26.43 8.80
C ASN A 6 -7.61 25.23 8.59
N ALA A 7 -7.81 24.13 9.33
CA ALA A 7 -6.94 22.96 9.24
C ALA A 7 -6.79 22.42 7.82
N LYS A 8 -7.87 22.46 7.05
CA LYS A 8 -7.88 22.03 5.66
C LYS A 8 -6.90 22.83 4.80
N GLU A 9 -6.99 24.15 4.89
CA GLU A 9 -6.16 25.09 4.11
C GLU A 9 -4.71 24.99 4.56
N ILE A 10 -4.47 24.88 5.88
CA ILE A 10 -3.13 24.73 6.43
C ILE A 10 -2.46 23.45 5.93
N VAL A 11 -3.17 22.31 5.89
CA VAL A 11 -2.60 21.06 5.39
C VAL A 11 -2.28 21.16 3.89
N GLU A 12 -3.14 21.80 3.09
CA GLU A 12 -2.86 22.03 1.66
C GLU A 12 -1.62 22.91 1.45
N GLU A 13 -1.51 24.01 2.20
CA GLU A 13 -0.34 24.89 2.17
C GLU A 13 0.95 24.17 2.59
N LEU A 14 0.89 23.31 3.62
CA LEU A 14 2.03 22.50 4.04
C LEU A 14 2.48 21.52 2.95
N LEU A 15 1.53 20.86 2.27
CA LEU A 15 1.83 19.96 1.14
C LEU A 15 2.40 20.70 -0.07
N GLN A 16 1.98 21.96 -0.29
CA GLN A 16 2.53 22.80 -1.33
C GLN A 16 3.95 23.28 -0.98
N TYR A 17 4.17 23.65 0.28
CA TYR A 17 5.49 24.08 0.75
C TYR A 17 6.53 22.95 0.71
N LEU A 18 6.11 21.70 0.94
CA LEU A 18 6.97 20.52 0.93
C LEU A 18 7.80 20.38 -0.36
N ASP A 19 7.27 20.81 -1.51
CA ASP A 19 7.96 20.74 -2.80
C ASP A 19 9.22 21.63 -2.85
N THR A 20 9.19 22.76 -2.12
CA THR A 20 10.26 23.77 -2.09
C THR A 20 11.04 23.80 -0.79
N ALA A 21 10.58 23.06 0.22
CA ALA A 21 11.23 22.98 1.52
C ALA A 21 12.61 22.31 1.44
N GLU A 22 13.53 22.79 2.28
CA GLU A 22 14.85 22.22 2.47
C GLU A 22 14.76 20.79 3.01
N PHE A 23 15.67 19.90 2.58
CA PHE A 23 15.66 18.48 2.95
C PHE A 23 15.60 18.25 4.46
N ALA A 24 16.32 19.05 5.25
CA ALA A 24 16.35 18.95 6.71
C ALA A 24 14.98 19.24 7.38
N MET A 25 14.07 19.95 6.69
CA MET A 25 12.75 20.28 7.21
C MET A 25 11.65 19.32 6.71
N ARG A 26 11.91 18.56 5.64
CA ARG A 26 10.87 17.72 5.00
C ARG A 26 10.31 16.66 5.93
N GLU A 27 11.16 16.02 6.73
CA GLU A 27 10.74 15.02 7.71
C GLU A 27 9.79 15.62 8.76
N GLU A 28 10.19 16.72 9.39
CA GLU A 28 9.37 17.39 10.42
C GLU A 28 8.07 17.96 9.85
N LEU A 29 8.11 18.53 8.63
CA LEU A 29 6.93 19.02 7.92
C LEU A 29 5.97 17.88 7.59
N SER A 30 6.48 16.74 7.13
CA SER A 30 5.68 15.57 6.78
C SER A 30 4.99 14.99 8.01
N LEU A 31 5.73 14.83 9.12
CA LEU A 31 5.17 14.37 10.37
C LEU A 31 4.06 15.29 10.89
N LYS A 32 4.28 16.61 10.89
CA LYS A 32 3.27 17.58 11.33
C LYS A 32 2.05 17.60 10.40
N ALA A 33 2.24 17.51 9.10
CA ALA A 33 1.15 17.42 8.13
C ALA A 33 0.32 16.15 8.35
N ALA A 34 0.95 15.00 8.59
CA ALA A 34 0.27 13.74 8.89
C ALA A 34 -0.55 13.81 10.19
N ILE A 35 0.04 14.33 11.28
CA ILE A 35 -0.65 14.49 12.57
C ILE A 35 -1.86 15.43 12.44
N LEU A 36 -1.71 16.55 11.72
CA LEU A 36 -2.81 17.46 11.46
C LEU A 36 -3.90 16.79 10.62
N ALA A 37 -3.53 16.11 9.54
CA ALA A 37 -4.48 15.40 8.70
C ALA A 37 -5.30 14.37 9.49
N GLU A 38 -4.65 13.62 10.39
CA GLU A 38 -5.31 12.62 11.23
C GLU A 38 -6.26 13.26 12.25
N LYS A 39 -5.81 14.31 12.93
CA LYS A 39 -6.63 15.02 13.93
C LYS A 39 -7.95 15.55 13.35
N PHE A 40 -7.95 15.94 12.08
CA PHE A 40 -9.13 16.47 11.38
C PHE A 40 -9.80 15.45 10.43
N ALA A 41 -9.31 14.20 10.42
CA ALA A 41 -9.90 13.10 9.64
C ALA A 41 -11.40 12.85 9.89
N PRO A 42 -11.95 12.98 11.12
CA PRO A 42 -13.37 12.68 11.40
C PRO A 42 -14.38 13.47 10.55
N GLN A 43 -13.97 14.59 9.93
CA GLN A 43 -14.84 15.41 9.11
C GLN A 43 -14.68 15.13 7.61
N LEU A 44 -13.59 14.47 7.18
CA LEU A 44 -13.21 14.28 5.78
C LEU A 44 -12.36 13.00 5.59
N LEU A 45 -12.94 11.82 5.87
CA LEU A 45 -12.24 10.53 5.84
C LEU A 45 -11.48 10.24 4.52
N CYS A 46 -12.10 10.44 3.36
CA CYS A 46 -11.44 10.24 2.06
C CYS A 46 -10.25 11.19 1.86
N ARG A 47 -10.34 12.39 2.43
CA ARG A 47 -9.32 13.42 2.28
C ARG A 47 -8.06 13.09 3.08
N TYR A 48 -8.20 12.41 4.22
CA TYR A 48 -7.04 11.90 4.95
C TYR A 48 -6.19 10.97 4.05
N VAL A 49 -6.84 10.03 3.36
CA VAL A 49 -6.17 9.12 2.43
C VAL A 49 -5.46 9.90 1.31
N ASP A 50 -6.12 10.90 0.72
CA ASP A 50 -5.50 11.73 -0.33
C ASP A 50 -4.27 12.48 0.19
N VAL A 51 -4.37 13.10 1.37
CA VAL A 51 -3.28 13.86 1.99
C VAL A 51 -2.10 12.96 2.29
N ILE A 52 -2.31 11.80 2.90
CA ILE A 52 -1.19 10.91 3.27
C ILE A 52 -0.54 10.30 2.03
N LEU A 53 -1.32 9.86 1.03
CA LEU A 53 -0.74 9.35 -0.21
C LEU A 53 0.04 10.44 -0.96
N GLN A 54 -0.48 11.67 -1.01
CA GLN A 54 0.23 12.80 -1.62
C GLN A 54 1.50 13.16 -0.83
N LEU A 55 1.45 13.05 0.50
CA LEU A 55 2.59 13.28 1.36
C LEU A 55 3.70 12.26 1.09
N ILE A 56 3.36 10.97 1.03
CA ILE A 56 4.29 9.89 0.71
C ILE A 56 4.92 10.11 -0.68
N ASP A 57 4.11 10.45 -1.68
CA ASP A 57 4.56 10.67 -3.05
C ASP A 57 5.53 11.86 -3.19
N LYS A 58 5.36 12.90 -2.37
CA LYS A 58 6.20 14.11 -2.40
C LYS A 58 7.45 14.02 -1.53
N ALA A 59 7.32 13.44 -0.33
CA ALA A 59 8.42 13.38 0.63
C ALA A 59 9.27 12.10 0.49
N GLY A 60 8.76 11.00 -0.07
CA GLY A 60 9.54 9.78 -0.30
C GLY A 60 10.32 9.33 0.94
N ASP A 61 11.63 9.16 0.78
CA ASP A 61 12.59 8.74 1.81
C ASP A 61 12.60 9.58 3.09
N PHE A 62 12.02 10.79 3.08
CA PHE A 62 11.89 11.64 4.27
C PHE A 62 10.66 11.31 5.12
N VAL A 63 9.82 10.36 4.69
CA VAL A 63 8.63 9.91 5.40
C VAL A 63 8.99 8.71 6.28
N SER A 64 8.73 8.82 7.58
CA SER A 64 8.85 7.68 8.50
C SER A 64 7.89 6.56 8.13
N ASP A 65 8.31 5.31 8.31
CA ASP A 65 7.48 4.12 8.13
C ASP A 65 6.16 4.19 8.93
N ASP A 66 6.17 4.88 10.07
CA ASP A 66 4.98 5.10 10.92
C ASP A 66 3.81 5.72 10.16
N ILE A 67 4.08 6.59 9.19
CA ILE A 67 3.04 7.30 8.43
C ILE A 67 2.30 6.34 7.50
N TRP A 68 3.01 5.46 6.79
CA TRP A 68 2.35 4.50 5.90
C TRP A 68 1.72 3.34 6.68
N TYR A 69 2.31 2.91 7.81
CA TYR A 69 1.64 1.99 8.73
C TYR A 69 0.31 2.57 9.21
N ARG A 70 0.28 3.87 9.52
CA ARG A 70 -0.93 4.52 10.03
C ARG A 70 -2.05 4.59 8.99
N VAL A 71 -1.74 4.93 7.73
CA VAL A 71 -2.78 4.94 6.68
C VAL A 71 -3.33 3.55 6.41
N VAL A 72 -2.48 2.52 6.46
CA VAL A 72 -2.93 1.11 6.34
C VAL A 72 -3.89 0.74 7.46
N GLN A 73 -3.56 1.06 8.72
CA GLN A 73 -4.44 0.82 9.86
C GLN A 73 -5.77 1.57 9.71
N PHE A 74 -5.69 2.84 9.30
CA PHE A 74 -6.87 3.69 9.12
C PHE A 74 -7.81 3.14 8.06
N VAL A 75 -7.29 2.74 6.89
CA VAL A 75 -8.10 2.16 5.81
C VAL A 75 -8.66 0.79 6.23
N THR A 76 -7.89 -0.03 6.92
CA THR A 76 -8.34 -1.35 7.40
C THR A 76 -9.48 -1.23 8.41
N ASN A 77 -9.44 -0.21 9.27
CA ASN A 77 -10.49 0.01 10.27
C ASN A 77 -11.76 0.68 9.68
N ASN A 78 -11.67 1.31 8.51
CA ASN A 78 -12.77 2.02 7.85
C ASN A 78 -13.10 1.37 6.49
N GLU A 79 -14.00 0.38 6.52
CA GLU A 79 -14.40 -0.40 5.33
C GLU A 79 -14.89 0.46 4.16
N ASP A 80 -15.62 1.55 4.45
CA ASP A 80 -16.12 2.49 3.43
C ASP A 80 -15.02 3.15 2.60
N LEU A 81 -13.79 3.20 3.12
CA LEU A 81 -12.64 3.82 2.45
C LEU A 81 -11.82 2.84 1.62
N GLN A 82 -11.96 1.53 1.82
CA GLN A 82 -11.08 0.52 1.21
C GLN A 82 -11.10 0.59 -0.32
N SER A 83 -12.29 0.68 -0.92
CA SER A 83 -12.44 0.83 -2.38
C SER A 83 -11.87 2.16 -2.91
N TYR A 84 -12.02 3.24 -2.13
CA TYR A 84 -11.46 4.54 -2.47
C TYR A 84 -9.93 4.53 -2.42
N ALA A 85 -9.36 4.02 -1.33
CA ALA A 85 -7.92 3.90 -1.12
C ALA A 85 -7.27 3.02 -2.19
N ALA A 86 -7.88 1.89 -2.54
CA ALA A 86 -7.42 1.04 -3.64
C ALA A 86 -7.42 1.79 -4.99
N THR A 87 -8.48 2.57 -5.26
CA THR A 87 -8.55 3.39 -6.48
C THR A 87 -7.38 4.38 -6.53
N LYS A 88 -7.13 5.09 -5.43
CA LYS A 88 -6.02 6.05 -5.34
C LYS A 88 -4.67 5.38 -5.46
N ALA A 89 -4.43 4.27 -4.76
CA ALA A 89 -3.22 3.46 -4.90
C ALA A 89 -2.96 3.07 -6.36
N ARG A 90 -4.01 2.66 -7.09
CA ARG A 90 -3.91 2.36 -8.51
C ARG A 90 -3.48 3.59 -9.34
N GLU A 91 -4.11 4.75 -9.12
CA GLU A 91 -3.77 6.01 -9.81
C GLU A 91 -2.32 6.45 -9.56
N TYR A 92 -1.78 6.25 -8.35
CA TYR A 92 -0.38 6.58 -8.05
C TYR A 92 0.61 5.68 -8.79
N LEU A 93 0.27 4.41 -9.03
CA LEU A 93 1.13 3.50 -9.79
C LEU A 93 1.20 3.80 -11.31
N ASP A 94 0.29 4.62 -11.85
CA ASP A 94 0.37 5.11 -13.25
C ASP A 94 1.44 6.20 -13.44
N LYS A 95 1.88 6.81 -12.34
CA LYS A 95 2.89 7.87 -12.34
C LYS A 95 4.28 7.27 -12.12
N PRO A 96 5.36 8.01 -12.43
CA PRO A 96 6.68 7.69 -11.89
C PRO A 96 6.65 7.82 -10.36
N ALA A 97 6.34 6.71 -9.69
CA ALA A 97 6.15 6.64 -8.25
C ALA A 97 7.46 6.30 -7.54
N LEU A 98 7.65 6.91 -6.35
CA LEU A 98 8.74 6.58 -5.44
C LEU A 98 8.53 5.20 -4.82
N HIS A 99 9.59 4.64 -4.23
CA HIS A 99 9.54 3.28 -3.71
C HIS A 99 8.55 3.14 -2.53
N GLU A 100 8.43 4.16 -1.69
CA GLU A 100 7.46 4.26 -0.59
C GLU A 100 6.02 4.31 -1.12
N THR A 101 5.79 5.08 -2.18
CA THR A 101 4.48 5.15 -2.85
C THR A 101 4.11 3.77 -3.43
N ILE A 102 5.07 3.08 -4.03
CA ILE A 102 4.87 1.72 -4.56
C ILE A 102 4.56 0.75 -3.41
N GLN A 103 5.26 0.87 -2.29
CA GLN A 103 5.06 0.03 -1.11
C GLN A 103 3.65 0.14 -0.54
N VAL A 104 3.19 1.36 -0.23
CA VAL A 104 1.84 1.57 0.32
C VAL A 104 0.77 1.19 -0.71
N SER A 105 0.99 1.50 -1.99
CA SER A 105 0.03 1.20 -3.05
C SER A 105 -0.12 -0.30 -3.28
N ALA A 106 1.00 -1.04 -3.28
CA ALA A 106 0.97 -2.49 -3.44
C ALA A 106 0.29 -3.19 -2.26
N TYR A 107 0.50 -2.71 -1.03
CA TYR A 107 -0.22 -3.23 0.13
C TYR A 107 -1.73 -3.02 -0.02
N LEU A 108 -2.16 -1.78 -0.30
CA LEU A 108 -3.57 -1.44 -0.46
C LEU A 108 -4.25 -2.20 -1.61
N LEU A 109 -3.55 -2.40 -2.72
CA LEU A 109 -4.05 -3.20 -3.85
C LEU A 109 -4.06 -4.70 -3.57
N GLY A 110 -3.13 -5.20 -2.75
CA GLY A 110 -3.11 -6.59 -2.33
C GLY A 110 -4.34 -6.95 -1.51
N GLU A 111 -4.71 -6.10 -0.54
CA GLU A 111 -5.90 -6.29 0.29
C GLU A 111 -7.19 -5.99 -0.48
N TYR A 112 -7.27 -4.81 -1.09
CA TYR A 112 -8.54 -4.21 -1.52
C TYR A 112 -8.67 -4.12 -3.05
N GLY A 113 -7.67 -4.57 -3.81
CA GLY A 113 -7.70 -4.52 -5.28
C GLY A 113 -8.84 -5.35 -5.88
N HIS A 114 -9.28 -6.40 -5.18
CA HIS A 114 -10.42 -7.22 -5.60
C HIS A 114 -11.75 -6.43 -5.66
N LEU A 115 -11.89 -5.38 -4.83
CA LEU A 115 -13.04 -4.47 -4.86
C LEU A 115 -13.10 -3.63 -6.15
N LEU A 116 -11.99 -3.52 -6.87
CA LEU A 116 -11.88 -2.77 -8.12
C LEU A 116 -12.11 -3.62 -9.37
N ALA A 117 -12.34 -4.93 -9.25
CA ALA A 117 -12.38 -5.86 -10.38
C ALA A 117 -13.40 -5.50 -11.48
N ARG A 118 -14.43 -4.71 -11.14
CA ARG A 118 -15.45 -4.23 -12.11
C ARG A 118 -15.03 -2.99 -12.88
N ARG A 119 -13.95 -2.31 -12.47
CA ARG A 119 -13.44 -1.11 -13.15
C ARG A 119 -12.53 -1.50 -14.32
N PRO A 120 -12.59 -0.78 -15.45
CA PRO A 120 -11.67 -1.00 -16.55
C PRO A 120 -10.23 -0.71 -16.09
N GLY A 121 -9.26 -1.54 -16.51
CA GLY A 121 -7.85 -1.36 -16.14
C GLY A 121 -7.47 -1.81 -14.73
N CYS A 122 -8.40 -2.43 -14.00
CA CYS A 122 -8.21 -2.91 -12.63
C CYS A 122 -8.44 -4.42 -12.49
N SER A 123 -8.33 -5.19 -13.59
CA SER A 123 -8.38 -6.65 -13.50
C SER A 123 -7.16 -7.17 -12.72
N PRO A 124 -7.26 -8.33 -12.04
CA PRO A 124 -6.14 -8.90 -11.29
C PRO A 124 -4.85 -9.02 -12.11
N LYS A 125 -4.98 -9.35 -13.39
CA LYS A 125 -3.87 -9.47 -14.33
C LYS A 125 -3.22 -8.12 -14.65
N GLU A 126 -4.02 -7.07 -14.85
CA GLU A 126 -3.50 -5.72 -15.05
C GLU A 126 -2.80 -5.21 -13.79
N LEU A 127 -3.45 -5.33 -12.63
CA LEU A 127 -2.86 -4.95 -11.33
C LEU A 127 -1.51 -5.63 -11.11
N PHE A 128 -1.45 -6.95 -11.34
CA PHE A 128 -0.20 -7.69 -11.26
C PHE A 128 0.85 -7.17 -12.25
N ALA A 129 0.49 -6.94 -13.51
CA ALA A 129 1.44 -6.45 -14.51
C ALA A 129 2.05 -5.09 -14.14
N ILE A 130 1.22 -4.17 -13.62
CA ILE A 130 1.67 -2.83 -13.19
C ILE A 130 2.60 -2.92 -11.99
N ILE A 131 2.26 -3.74 -10.99
CA ILE A 131 3.09 -3.91 -9.80
C ILE A 131 4.41 -4.61 -10.16
N ASN A 132 4.36 -5.62 -11.04
CA ASN A 132 5.54 -6.34 -11.51
C ASN A 132 6.48 -5.46 -12.35
N ASP A 133 5.95 -4.49 -13.10
CA ASP A 133 6.77 -3.48 -13.79
C ASP A 133 7.63 -2.65 -12.83
N LYS A 134 7.14 -2.43 -11.59
CA LYS A 134 7.87 -1.68 -10.54
C LYS A 134 8.85 -2.52 -9.72
N LEU A 135 8.76 -3.86 -9.80
CA LEU A 135 9.61 -4.77 -9.03
C LEU A 135 11.13 -4.49 -9.15
N PRO A 136 11.70 -4.10 -10.31
CA PRO A 136 13.14 -3.82 -10.42
C PRO A 136 13.61 -2.53 -9.75
N THR A 137 12.69 -1.60 -9.43
CA THR A 137 13.02 -0.25 -8.97
C THR A 137 12.86 -0.06 -7.47
N VAL A 138 12.49 -1.11 -6.72
CA VAL A 138 12.15 -1.04 -5.30
C VAL A 138 13.18 -1.71 -4.40
N SER A 139 13.18 -1.35 -3.12
CA SER A 139 14.06 -1.91 -2.10
C SER A 139 13.65 -3.34 -1.72
N ALA A 140 14.53 -4.06 -1.01
CA ALA A 140 14.26 -5.42 -0.54
C ALA A 140 13.02 -5.52 0.36
N SER A 141 12.81 -4.54 1.25
CA SER A 141 11.62 -4.49 2.11
C SER A 141 10.33 -4.35 1.30
N THR A 142 10.34 -3.49 0.26
CA THR A 142 9.21 -3.36 -0.65
C THR A 142 9.00 -4.63 -1.47
N VAL A 143 10.05 -5.31 -1.95
CA VAL A 143 9.93 -6.61 -2.65
C VAL A 143 9.17 -7.62 -1.79
N ALA A 144 9.49 -7.73 -0.50
CA ALA A 144 8.80 -8.64 0.41
C ALA A 144 7.28 -8.35 0.49
N ILE A 145 6.89 -7.08 0.43
CA ILE A 145 5.49 -6.64 0.36
C ILE A 145 4.88 -7.02 -1.00
N LEU A 146 5.58 -6.78 -2.11
CA LEU A 146 5.10 -7.15 -3.45
C LEU A 146 4.84 -8.65 -3.58
N LEU A 147 5.69 -9.51 -3.00
CA LEU A 147 5.48 -10.96 -3.01
C LEU A 147 4.19 -11.34 -2.26
N SER A 148 3.91 -10.66 -1.14
CA SER A 148 2.69 -10.85 -0.35
C SER A 148 1.46 -10.40 -1.15
N THR A 149 1.57 -9.26 -1.83
CA THR A 149 0.55 -8.75 -2.76
C THR A 149 0.26 -9.74 -3.88
N TYR A 150 1.27 -10.39 -4.47
CA TYR A 150 1.06 -11.41 -5.51
C TYR A 150 0.27 -12.60 -4.97
N ALA A 151 0.59 -13.08 -3.77
CA ALA A 151 -0.14 -14.17 -3.13
C ALA A 151 -1.61 -13.79 -2.88
N LYS A 152 -1.88 -12.55 -2.44
CA LYS A 152 -3.26 -12.04 -2.27
C LYS A 152 -4.01 -11.88 -3.59
N ILE A 153 -3.36 -11.39 -4.63
CA ILE A 153 -3.95 -11.31 -5.98
C ILE A 153 -4.36 -12.72 -6.47
N LEU A 154 -3.53 -13.73 -6.26
CA LEU A 154 -3.88 -15.12 -6.58
C LEU A 154 -5.10 -15.60 -5.79
N MET A 155 -5.15 -15.31 -4.49
CA MET A 155 -6.27 -15.70 -3.64
C MET A 155 -7.59 -15.11 -4.14
N HIS A 156 -7.62 -13.79 -4.40
CA HIS A 156 -8.83 -13.08 -4.82
C HIS A 156 -9.28 -13.37 -6.26
N THR A 157 -8.41 -13.96 -7.09
CA THR A 157 -8.74 -14.31 -8.48
C THR A 157 -9.54 -15.60 -8.53
N GLN A 158 -10.87 -15.50 -8.43
CA GLN A 158 -11.79 -16.62 -8.56
C GLN A 158 -12.79 -16.38 -9.72
N PRO A 159 -12.87 -17.26 -10.74
CA PRO A 159 -12.11 -18.51 -10.91
C PRO A 159 -10.62 -18.28 -11.22
N PRO A 160 -9.73 -19.25 -10.95
CA PRO A 160 -8.29 -19.10 -11.18
C PRO A 160 -7.95 -18.83 -12.65
N ASP A 161 -7.19 -17.77 -12.91
CA ASP A 161 -6.55 -17.53 -14.20
C ASP A 161 -5.22 -18.30 -14.23
N VAL A 162 -5.19 -19.42 -14.96
CA VAL A 162 -4.03 -20.30 -15.08
C VAL A 162 -2.80 -19.55 -15.60
N GLY A 163 -2.99 -18.59 -16.50
CA GLY A 163 -1.89 -17.79 -17.06
C GLY A 163 -1.28 -16.85 -16.02
N LEU A 164 -2.12 -16.15 -15.26
CA LEU A 164 -1.68 -15.30 -14.15
C LEU A 164 -1.00 -16.11 -13.05
N GLN A 165 -1.59 -17.26 -12.69
CA GLN A 165 -1.03 -18.18 -11.71
C GLN A 165 0.36 -18.66 -12.10
N GLN A 166 0.53 -19.12 -13.34
CA GLN A 166 1.84 -19.55 -13.83
C GLN A 166 2.89 -18.42 -13.80
N GLN A 167 2.51 -17.19 -14.14
CA GLN A 167 3.43 -16.05 -14.09
C GLN A 167 3.91 -15.75 -12.67
N ILE A 168 2.97 -15.67 -11.71
CA ILE A 168 3.30 -15.41 -10.31
C ILE A 168 4.16 -16.53 -9.73
N LEU A 169 3.79 -17.79 -9.98
CA LEU A 169 4.57 -18.94 -9.51
C LEU A 169 5.96 -19.02 -10.13
N THR A 170 6.11 -18.63 -11.39
CA THR A 170 7.43 -18.56 -12.05
C THR A 170 8.31 -17.51 -11.39
N ILE A 171 7.76 -16.37 -10.98
CA ILE A 171 8.53 -15.35 -10.27
C ILE A 171 8.91 -15.84 -8.87
N LEU A 172 7.95 -16.36 -8.10
CA LEU A 172 8.21 -16.85 -6.75
C LEU A 172 9.28 -17.96 -6.74
N TYR A 173 9.14 -18.94 -7.64
CA TYR A 173 10.07 -20.06 -7.71
C TYR A 173 11.37 -19.68 -8.42
N SER A 174 11.32 -19.40 -9.72
CA SER A 174 12.54 -19.28 -10.53
C SER A 174 13.40 -18.06 -10.21
N ARG A 175 12.83 -16.98 -9.66
CA ARG A 175 13.58 -15.73 -9.41
C ARG A 175 13.99 -15.57 -7.95
N TYR A 176 13.19 -16.06 -7.00
CA TYR A 176 13.38 -15.79 -5.58
C TYR A 176 13.66 -17.02 -4.71
N GLU A 177 13.61 -18.26 -5.24
CA GLU A 177 13.95 -19.49 -4.48
C GLU A 177 15.38 -19.49 -3.93
N SER A 178 16.33 -18.87 -4.63
CA SER A 178 17.75 -18.78 -4.23
C SER A 178 18.20 -17.33 -3.98
N TYR A 179 17.26 -16.47 -3.58
CA TYR A 179 17.57 -15.07 -3.32
C TYR A 179 18.46 -14.91 -2.08
N ILE A 180 19.34 -13.90 -2.08
CA ILE A 180 20.33 -13.69 -1.02
C ILE A 180 19.69 -13.22 0.30
N ASP A 181 18.57 -12.51 0.21
CA ASP A 181 17.81 -12.06 1.36
C ASP A 181 16.88 -13.19 1.84
N VAL A 182 17.09 -13.61 3.09
CA VAL A 182 16.41 -14.77 3.69
C VAL A 182 14.90 -14.52 3.84
N GLU A 183 14.48 -13.30 4.14
CA GLU A 183 13.06 -12.97 4.31
C GLU A 183 12.32 -13.05 2.96
N ILE A 184 12.93 -12.51 1.90
CA ILE A 184 12.38 -12.60 0.55
C ILE A 184 12.34 -14.05 0.08
N GLN A 185 13.43 -14.79 0.29
CA GLN A 185 13.52 -16.20 -0.07
C GLN A 185 12.45 -17.03 0.63
N GLN A 186 12.32 -16.87 1.95
CA GLN A 186 11.35 -17.59 2.76
C GLN A 186 9.92 -17.32 2.28
N ARG A 187 9.53 -16.05 2.12
CA ARG A 187 8.21 -15.68 1.60
C ARG A 187 7.94 -16.28 0.22
N ALA A 188 8.92 -16.23 -0.68
CA ALA A 188 8.76 -16.74 -2.02
C ALA A 188 8.46 -18.25 -2.03
N VAL A 189 9.21 -19.03 -1.26
CA VAL A 189 9.03 -20.48 -1.14
C VAL A 189 7.72 -20.82 -0.42
N GLU A 190 7.41 -20.13 0.67
CA GLU A 190 6.17 -20.37 1.44
C GLU A 190 4.91 -20.05 0.62
N TYR A 191 4.88 -18.92 -0.10
CA TYR A 191 3.74 -18.57 -0.96
C TYR A 191 3.62 -19.50 -2.15
N PHE A 192 4.73 -19.94 -2.74
CA PHE A 192 4.72 -20.96 -3.78
C PHE A 192 4.08 -22.27 -3.29
N GLU A 193 4.51 -22.79 -2.14
CA GLU A 193 3.96 -24.02 -1.58
C GLU A 193 2.51 -23.86 -1.10
N LEU A 194 2.15 -22.71 -0.53
CA LEU A 194 0.80 -22.41 -0.09
C LEU A 194 -0.19 -22.36 -1.26
N SER A 195 0.23 -21.83 -2.42
CA SER A 195 -0.61 -21.79 -3.64
C SER A 195 -1.07 -23.19 -4.10
N ARG A 196 -0.32 -24.24 -3.74
CA ARG A 196 -0.62 -25.63 -4.11
C ARG A 196 -1.58 -26.32 -3.14
N LYS A 197 -1.83 -25.71 -1.97
CA LYS A 197 -2.69 -26.26 -0.90
C LYS A 197 -4.18 -25.92 -1.07
N GLY A 198 -4.56 -25.25 -2.17
CA GLY A 198 -5.95 -25.03 -2.54
C GLY A 198 -6.71 -24.18 -1.51
N PRO A 199 -7.82 -24.67 -0.90
CA PRO A 199 -8.64 -23.89 0.03
C PRO A 199 -7.89 -23.28 1.20
N ALA A 200 -6.83 -23.95 1.68
CA ALA A 200 -6.00 -23.46 2.79
C ALA A 200 -5.30 -22.13 2.47
N LEU A 201 -5.08 -21.80 1.19
CA LEU A 201 -4.56 -20.50 0.76
C LEU A 201 -5.51 -19.37 1.17
N ALA A 202 -6.81 -19.57 0.99
CA ALA A 202 -7.83 -18.55 1.29
C ALA A 202 -7.97 -18.31 2.79
N ASP A 203 -7.89 -19.37 3.59
CA ASP A 203 -7.97 -19.24 5.06
C ASP A 203 -6.75 -18.50 5.63
N VAL A 204 -5.56 -18.75 5.08
CA VAL A 204 -4.31 -18.13 5.56
C VAL A 204 -4.18 -16.68 5.09
N LEU A 205 -4.61 -16.36 3.87
CA LEU A 205 -4.46 -15.04 3.27
C LEU A 205 -5.72 -14.17 3.38
N ALA A 206 -6.68 -14.55 4.24
CA ALA A 206 -7.90 -13.81 4.50
C ALA A 206 -7.62 -12.33 4.84
N GLU A 207 -8.65 -11.50 4.68
CA GLU A 207 -8.57 -10.06 4.97
C GLU A 207 -8.09 -9.81 6.39
N MET A 208 -7.25 -8.80 6.54
CA MET A 208 -6.68 -8.45 7.84
C MET A 208 -7.79 -8.01 8.81
N PRO A 209 -7.81 -8.54 10.04
CA PRO A 209 -8.76 -8.08 11.04
C PRO A 209 -8.49 -6.62 11.40
N LYS A 210 -9.53 -5.93 11.92
CA LYS A 210 -9.40 -4.55 12.38
C LYS A 210 -8.29 -4.45 13.42
N PHE A 211 -7.44 -3.44 13.26
CA PHE A 211 -6.39 -3.15 14.21
C PHE A 211 -7.02 -2.66 15.52
N PRO A 212 -6.51 -3.12 16.68
CA PRO A 212 -6.96 -2.57 17.96
C PRO A 212 -6.74 -1.06 17.97
N GLU A 213 -7.65 -0.32 18.59
CA GLU A 213 -7.43 1.11 18.80
C GLU A 213 -6.13 1.29 19.59
N PRO A 214 -5.26 2.23 19.19
CA PRO A 214 -4.05 2.51 19.95
C PRO A 214 -4.49 2.89 21.36
N SER A 215 -4.14 2.06 22.34
CA SER A 215 -4.28 2.41 23.75
C SER A 215 -3.49 3.69 23.96
N LEU A 216 -4.19 4.82 24.12
CA LEU A 216 -3.66 6.07 24.62
C LEU A 216 -3.17 5.82 26.06
N HIS A 217 -2.02 5.17 26.19
CA HIS A 217 -1.25 5.19 27.41
C HIS A 217 -0.45 6.49 27.37
N CYS A 218 -1.03 7.50 28.03
CA CYS A 218 -0.34 8.67 28.55
C CYS A 218 0.86 8.28 29.43
#